data_AF-A0A212I3U8-F1
#
_entry.id   AF-A0A212I3U8-F1
#
_cell.length_a   1.000
_cell.length_b   1.000
_cell.length_c   1.000
_cell.angle_alpha   90.00
_cell.angle_beta   90.00
_cell.angle_gamma   90.00
#
_symmetry.space_group_name_H-M   'P 1'
#
loop_
_entity.id
_entity.type
_entity.pdbx_description
1 polymer ?
#
loop_
_entity_poly.entity_id
_entity_poly.type
_entity_poly.pdbx_seq_one_letter_code
_entity_poly.pdbx_strand_id
1 'polypeptide(L)' 'MRIGQYQLRNRLIAAPMAGITDRPFRTLCYEMGAGLTVSEMMSMQYTRGNQTRAALMMGINRGTLRKKLKKYGMN' A
#
# COMPACT_ATOMS: atom_id res chain seq x y z
N MET A 1 -3.65 -3.56 -20.58
CA MET A 1 -3.16 -4.73 -19.81
C MET A 1 -4.33 -5.28 -19.00
N ARG A 2 -4.48 -6.59 -18.81
CA ARG A 2 -5.62 -7.17 -18.05
C ARG A 2 -5.12 -7.89 -16.80
N ILE A 3 -5.61 -7.50 -15.63
CA ILE A 3 -5.33 -8.16 -14.33
C ILE A 3 -6.66 -8.72 -13.82
N GLY A 4 -6.86 -10.03 -13.92
CA GLY A 4 -8.13 -10.66 -13.61
C GLY A 4 -9.26 -10.07 -14.46
N GLN A 5 -10.25 -9.46 -13.80
CA GLN A 5 -11.39 -8.77 -14.44
C GLN A 5 -11.11 -7.30 -14.79
N TYR A 6 -9.97 -6.75 -14.37
CA TYR A 6 -9.67 -5.33 -14.53
C TYR A 6 -8.86 -5.06 -15.80
N GLN A 7 -9.39 -4.18 -16.66
CA GLN A 7 -8.71 -3.69 -17.85
C GLN A 7 -7.95 -2.39 -17.51
N LEU A 8 -6.63 -2.47 -17.44
CA LEU A 8 -5.75 -1.32 -17.21
C LEU A 8 -5.40 -0.62 -18.53
N ARG A 9 -5.41 0.71 -18.49
CA ARG A 9 -5.04 1.57 -19.62
C ARG A 9 -3.62 1.32 -20.11
N ASN A 10 -2.68 1.02 -19.21
CA ASN A 10 -1.31 0.64 -19.55
C ASN A 10 -0.68 -0.30 -18.49
N ARG A 11 0.63 -0.57 -18.65
CA ARG A 11 1.44 -1.42 -17.76
C ARG A 11 2.20 -0.62 -16.68
N LEU A 12 1.77 0.60 -16.38
CA LEU A 12 2.39 1.44 -15.35
C LEU A 12 1.51 1.45 -14.11
N ILE A 13 2.06 1.02 -12.98
CA ILE A 13 1.36 0.97 -11.69
C ILE A 13 2.14 1.80 -10.69
N ALA A 14 1.46 2.74 -10.03
CA ALA A 14 2.07 3.53 -8.96
C ALA A 14 2.18 2.68 -7.69
N ALA A 15 3.39 2.59 -7.14
CA ALA A 15 3.66 1.82 -5.92
C ALA A 15 3.03 2.50 -4.69
N PRO A 16 2.47 1.72 -3.74
CA PRO A 16 1.96 2.28 -2.48
C PRO A 16 3.13 2.77 -1.62
N MET A 17 3.08 4.05 -1.25
CA MET A 17 4.06 4.70 -0.37
C MET A 17 3.31 5.46 0.72
N ALA A 18 3.50 5.06 1.98
CA ALA A 18 2.88 5.73 3.13
C ALA A 18 3.43 7.15 3.28
N GLY A 19 2.54 8.12 3.48
CA GLY A 19 2.85 9.56 3.55
C GLY A 19 3.07 10.23 2.19
N ILE A 20 2.88 9.52 1.07
CA ILE A 20 3.08 10.06 -0.30
C ILE A 20 1.89 9.75 -1.19
N THR A 21 1.36 8.52 -1.15
CA THR A 21 0.27 8.06 -2.03
C THR A 21 -1.13 8.47 -1.57
N ASP A 22 -1.27 9.75 -1.21
CA ASP A 22 -2.53 10.40 -0.88
C ASP A 22 -3.49 10.47 -2.08
N ARG A 23 -4.76 10.80 -1.81
CA ARG A 23 -5.78 10.96 -2.86
C ARG A 23 -5.38 11.97 -3.96
N PRO A 24 -4.90 13.20 -3.67
CA PRO A 24 -4.41 14.12 -4.70
C PRO A 24 -3.23 13.56 -5.51
N PHE A 25 -2.26 12.91 -4.85
CA PHE A 25 -1.12 12.29 -5.54
C PHE A 25 -1.56 11.19 -6.50
N ARG A 26 -2.51 10.34 -6.09
CA ARG A 26 -3.08 9.30 -6.95
C ARG A 26 -3.83 9.86 -8.13
N THR A 27 -4.63 10.91 -7.95
CA THR A 27 -5.31 11.58 -9.06
C THR A 27 -4.30 12.11 -10.06
N LEU A 28 -3.26 12.82 -9.59
CA LEU A 28 -2.20 13.33 -10.44
C LEU A 28 -1.47 12.21 -11.18
N CYS A 29 -1.07 11.13 -10.50
CA CYS A 29 -0.46 9.98 -11.16
C CYS A 29 -1.36 9.36 -12.22
N TYR A 30 -2.67 9.27 -11.98
CA TYR A 30 -3.62 8.74 -12.95
C TYR A 30 -3.77 9.65 -14.18
N GLU A 31 -3.83 10.97 -13.97
CA GLU A 31 -3.86 11.97 -15.05
C GLU A 31 -2.56 11.98 -15.88
N MET A 32 -1.40 11.82 -15.21
CA MET A 32 -0.10 11.66 -15.86
C MET A 32 0.06 10.31 -16.59
N GLY A 33 -0.97 9.45 -16.53
CA GLY A 33 -1.02 8.21 -17.30
C GLY A 33 -0.65 6.96 -16.52
N ALA A 34 -0.73 6.91 -15.19
CA ALA A 34 -0.66 5.64 -14.46
C ALA A 34 -1.90 4.79 -14.79
N GLY A 35 -1.68 3.52 -15.15
CA GLY A 35 -2.75 2.57 -15.45
C GLY A 35 -3.47 2.07 -14.22
N LEU A 36 -2.79 2.08 -13.06
CA LEU A 36 -3.36 1.78 -11.75
C LEU A 36 -2.60 2.55 -10.66
N THR A 37 -3.31 3.10 -9.69
CA THR A 37 -2.72 3.77 -8.53
C THR A 37 -3.16 3.09 -7.25
N VAL A 38 -2.21 2.73 -6.38
CA VAL A 38 -2.49 2.04 -5.11
C VAL A 38 -2.53 3.06 -3.98
N SER A 39 -3.47 2.89 -3.03
CA SER A 39 -3.56 3.72 -1.82
C SER A 39 -2.38 3.49 -0.89
N GLU A 40 -2.20 4.40 0.06
CA GLU A 40 -1.23 4.25 1.14
C GLU A 40 -1.35 2.91 1.88
N MET A 41 -0.27 2.55 2.57
CA MET A 41 -0.20 1.33 3.37
C MET A 41 -1.01 1.49 4.67
N MET A 42 -2.32 1.21 4.62
CA MET A 42 -3.27 1.43 5.73
C MET A 42 -3.29 0.35 6.83
N SER A 43 -2.36 -0.60 6.81
CA SER A 43 -2.41 -1.79 7.69
C SER A 43 -2.45 -1.45 9.19
N MET A 44 -1.63 -0.50 9.66
CA MET A 44 -1.58 -0.13 11.08
C MET A 44 -2.73 0.79 11.51
N GLN A 45 -3.20 1.68 10.65
CA GLN A 45 -4.36 2.53 10.94
C GLN A 45 -5.65 1.72 11.02
N TYR A 46 -5.86 0.79 10.08
CA TYR A 46 -7.02 -0.09 10.10
C TYR A 46 -7.08 -0.95 11.37
N THR A 47 -5.92 -1.33 11.92
CA THR A 47 -5.85 -2.13 13.14
C THR A 47 -5.70 -1.31 14.42
N ARG A 48 -5.83 0.03 14.34
CA ARG A 48 -5.68 0.96 15.47
C ARG A 48 -4.36 0.76 16.23
N GLY A 49 -3.27 0.55 15.49
CA GLY A 49 -1.94 0.29 16.06
C GLY A 49 -1.75 -1.14 16.59
N ASN A 50 -2.74 -2.02 16.49
CA ASN A 50 -2.60 -3.41 16.92
C ASN A 50 -1.74 -4.19 15.91
N GLN A 51 -0.48 -4.41 16.30
CA GLN A 51 0.51 -5.12 15.49
C GLN A 51 0.15 -6.59 15.23
N THR A 52 -0.56 -7.26 16.14
CA THR A 52 -0.98 -8.66 15.94
C THR A 52 -2.05 -8.73 14.85
N ARG A 53 -3.06 -7.85 14.90
CA ARG A 53 -4.08 -7.76 13.85
C ARG A 53 -3.49 -7.33 12.51
N ALA A 54 -2.52 -6.41 12.51
CA ALA A 54 -1.85 -5.97 11.30
C ALA A 54 -1.06 -7.12 10.66
N ALA A 55 -0.33 -7.87 11.48
CA ALA A 55 0.43 -9.03 11.04
C ALA A 55 -0.48 -10.12 10.45
N LEU A 56 -1.60 -10.41 11.12
CA LEU A 56 -2.63 -11.33 10.61
C LEU A 56 -3.20 -10.87 9.26
N MET A 57 -3.55 -9.58 9.14
CA MET A 57 -4.10 -9.02 7.90
C MET A 57 -3.10 -9.04 6.74
N MET A 58 -1.80 -8.95 7.04
CA MET A 58 -0.72 -9.06 6.07
C MET A 58 -0.25 -10.51 5.85
N GLY A 59 -0.84 -11.50 6.53
CA GLY A 59 -0.45 -12.91 6.41
C GLY A 59 0.96 -13.21 6.91
N ILE A 60 1.48 -12.41 7.84
CA ILE A 60 2.85 -12.56 8.38
C ILE A 60 2.85 -12.72 9.90
N ASN A 61 3.93 -13.27 10.45
CA ASN A 61 4.12 -13.33 11.89
C ASN A 61 4.41 -11.93 12.48
N ARG A 62 3.90 -11.64 13.68
CA ARG A 62 4.17 -10.41 14.45
C ARG A 62 5.67 -10.11 14.59
N GLY A 63 6.51 -11.13 14.77
CA GLY A 63 7.96 -10.95 14.85
C GLY A 63 8.56 -10.38 13.56
N THR A 64 8.09 -10.86 12.41
CA THR A 64 8.49 -10.37 11.08
C THR A 64 8.00 -8.94 10.86
N LEU A 65 6.76 -8.65 11.26
CA LEU A 65 6.23 -7.29 11.20
C LEU A 65 7.07 -6.32 12.02
N ARG A 66 7.38 -6.66 13.28
CA ARG A 66 8.16 -5.82 14.18
C ARG A 66 9.59 -5.55 13.67
N LYS A 67 10.24 -6.56 13.06
CA LYS A 67 11.53 -6.39 12.38
C LYS A 67 11.43 -5.44 11.18
N LYS A 68 10.37 -5.54 10.38
CA LYS A 68 10.13 -4.64 9.23
C LYS A 68 9.87 -3.21 9.70
N LEU A 69 8.98 -3.03 10.68
CA LEU A 69 8.68 -1.73 11.28
C LEU A 69 9.96 -1.02 11.75
N LYS A 70 10.81 -1.72 12.51
CA LYS A 70 12.12 -1.20 12.94
C LYS A 70 13.07 -0.90 11.77
N LYS A 71 13.11 -1.75 10.73
CA LYS A 71 13.95 -1.56 9.54
C LYS A 71 13.56 -0.32 8.74
N TYR A 72 12.26 -0.02 8.66
CA TYR A 72 11.73 1.11 7.90
C TYR A 72 11.48 2.37 8.76
N GLY A 73 11.89 2.37 10.03
CA GLY A 73 11.73 3.53 10.92
C GLY A 73 10.27 3.85 11.28
N MET A 74 9.34 2.92 11.06
CA MET A 74 7.92 3.07 11.38
C MET A 74 7.67 2.51 12.79
N ASN A 75 7.64 3.36 13.81
CA ASN A 75 7.37 2.97 15.20
C ASN A 75 5.87 3.00 15.53
#